data_AF-W0PDM5-F1
#
_entry.id   AF-W0PDM5-F1
#
_cell.length_a   1.000
_cell.length_b   1.000
_cell.length_c   1.000
_cell.angle_alpha   90.00
_cell.angle_beta   90.00
_cell.angle_gamma   90.00
#
_symmetry.space_group_name_H-M   'P 1'
#
loop_
_entity.id
_entity.type
_entity.pdbx_description
1 polymer ?
#
loop_
_entity_poly.entity_id
_entity_poly.type
_entity_poly.pdbx_seq_one_letter_code
_entity_poly.pdbx_strand_id
1 'polypeptide(L)'
;MIRHCVMTVAATLVLSGCASKAIYDQNDVHFILPCKTDTAACMKKMEQSCAELKGQVMSRNIVQEELPVVQVICRPPVKKKPEAE
;
A
#
# COMPACT_ATOMS: atom_id res chain seq x y z
N MET A 1 1.17 55.04 35.74
CA MET A 1 1.10 54.46 34.38
C MET A 1 1.99 53.23 34.35
N ILE A 2 1.42 52.02 34.50
CA ILE A 2 2.20 50.77 34.39
C ILE A 2 1.62 50.02 33.20
N ARG A 3 2.42 50.00 32.14
CA ARG A 3 2.11 49.50 30.81
C ARG A 3 2.22 47.98 30.81
N HIS A 4 1.15 47.32 30.39
CA HIS A 4 1.07 45.86 30.23
C HIS A 4 2.14 45.34 29.27
N CYS A 5 2.80 44.25 29.65
CA CYS A 5 3.46 43.34 28.70
C CYS A 5 2.93 41.93 29.00
N VAL A 6 1.75 41.63 28.47
CA VAL A 6 1.27 40.25 28.34
C VAL A 6 2.13 39.62 27.24
N MET A 7 3.19 38.91 27.64
CA MET A 7 3.96 38.08 26.71
C MET A 7 3.13 36.84 26.39
N THR A 8 2.44 36.89 25.25
CA THR A 8 1.77 35.74 24.66
C THR A 8 2.81 34.72 24.23
N VAL A 9 3.02 33.67 25.04
CA VAL A 9 3.83 32.51 24.67
C VAL A 9 3.03 31.69 23.66
N ALA A 10 3.20 32.00 22.38
CA ALA A 10 2.75 31.14 21.28
C ALA A 10 3.71 29.95 21.17
N ALA A 11 3.51 28.94 22.00
CA ALA A 11 4.21 27.67 21.84
C ALA A 11 3.66 26.97 20.59
N THR A 12 4.42 27.06 19.51
CA THR A 12 4.20 26.36 18.25
C THR A 12 4.01 24.87 18.51
N LEU A 13 2.79 24.37 18.30
CA LEU A 13 2.51 22.95 18.19
C LEU A 13 3.25 22.44 16.94
N VAL A 14 4.46 21.93 17.13
CA VAL A 14 5.16 21.19 16.08
C VAL A 14 4.42 19.86 15.94
N LEU A 15 3.43 19.82 15.06
CA LEU A 15 2.86 18.57 14.57
C LEU A 15 4.01 17.80 13.92
N SER A 16 4.62 16.90 14.69
CA SER A 16 5.50 15.87 14.16
C SER A 16 4.65 15.01 13.23
N GLY A 17 4.51 15.44 11.98
CA GLY A 17 3.87 14.67 10.94
C GLY A 17 4.65 13.36 10.82
N CYS A 18 4.07 12.27 11.30
CA CYS A 18 4.52 10.94 10.90
C CYS A 18 4.44 10.94 9.37
N ALA A 19 5.60 10.90 8.71
CA ALA A 19 5.68 10.82 7.27
C ALA A 19 4.99 9.51 6.86
N SER A 20 3.70 9.59 6.54
CA SER A 20 2.94 8.51 5.94
C SER A 20 3.53 8.31 4.55
N LYS A 21 4.55 7.45 4.45
CA LYS A 21 4.99 6.94 3.15
C LYS A 21 3.74 6.38 2.47
N ALA A 22 3.47 6.83 1.24
CA ALA A 22 2.42 6.26 0.45
C ALA A 22 2.64 4.74 0.41
N ILE A 23 1.71 3.99 1.01
CA ILE A 23 1.77 2.52 1.06
C ILE A 23 1.41 1.93 -0.33
N TYR A 24 0.93 2.78 -1.24
CA TYR A 24 0.48 2.42 -2.58
C TYR A 24 1.46 2.96 -3.62
N ASP A 25 2.15 2.06 -4.32
CA ASP A 25 2.87 2.39 -5.53
C ASP A 25 1.90 2.31 -6.71
N GLN A 26 1.89 3.30 -7.61
CA GLN A 26 1.00 3.28 -8.78
C GLN A 26 1.26 2.08 -9.71
N ASN A 27 2.41 1.41 -9.57
CA ASN A 27 2.77 0.26 -10.39
C ASN A 27 2.35 -1.07 -9.75
N ASP A 28 1.76 -1.07 -8.55
CA ASP A 28 1.30 -2.30 -7.92
C ASP A 28 0.10 -2.89 -8.69
N VAL A 29 0.16 -4.19 -8.98
CA VAL A 29 -0.91 -4.98 -9.61
C VAL A 29 -1.69 -5.67 -8.50
N HIS A 30 -2.99 -5.43 -8.45
CA HIS A 30 -3.88 -5.97 -7.44
C HIS A 30 -4.68 -7.13 -8.03
N PHE A 31 -4.39 -8.35 -7.58
CA PHE A 31 -5.18 -9.53 -7.90
C PHE A 31 -6.29 -9.69 -6.87
N ILE A 32 -7.55 -9.76 -7.32
CA ILE A 32 -8.73 -9.96 -6.47
C ILE A 32 -9.55 -11.10 -7.09
N LEU A 33 -9.76 -12.18 -6.34
CA LEU A 33 -10.47 -13.37 -6.82
C LEU A 33 -11.43 -13.89 -5.74
N PRO A 34 -12.75 -13.92 -6.04
CA PRO A 34 -13.70 -14.69 -5.26
C PRO A 34 -13.40 -16.18 -5.39
N CYS A 35 -13.20 -16.85 -4.27
CA CYS A 35 -12.81 -18.26 -4.22
C CYS A 35 -13.98 -19.10 -3.74
N LYS A 36 -14.52 -19.90 -4.66
CA LYS A 36 -15.61 -20.85 -4.38
C LYS A 36 -15.12 -22.16 -3.75
N THR A 37 -13.82 -22.36 -3.70
CA THR A 37 -13.17 -23.60 -3.29
C THR A 37 -12.09 -23.31 -2.23
N ASP A 38 -10.95 -23.97 -2.28
CA ASP A 38 -9.85 -23.78 -1.34
C ASP A 38 -9.16 -22.42 -1.54
N THR A 39 -9.26 -21.58 -0.52
CA THR A 39 -8.61 -20.26 -0.46
C THR A 39 -7.08 -20.35 -0.57
N ALA A 40 -6.45 -21.42 -0.08
CA ALA A 40 -5.01 -21.61 -0.18
C ALA A 40 -4.60 -21.88 -1.63
N ALA A 41 -5.35 -22.72 -2.36
CA ALA A 41 -5.13 -22.96 -3.77
C ALA A 41 -5.31 -21.69 -4.62
N CYS A 42 -6.33 -20.89 -4.31
CA CYS A 42 -6.53 -19.58 -4.93
C CYS A 42 -5.35 -18.63 -4.70
N MET A 43 -4.89 -18.52 -3.45
CA MET A 43 -3.78 -17.64 -3.08
C MET A 43 -2.51 -18.07 -3.82
N LYS A 44 -2.21 -19.37 -3.84
CA LYS A 44 -1.07 -19.91 -4.59
C LYS A 44 -1.14 -19.55 -6.08
N LYS A 45 -2.32 -19.61 -6.70
CA LYS A 45 -2.50 -19.24 -8.11
C LYS A 45 -2.22 -17.75 -8.34
N MET A 46 -2.68 -16.86 -7.46
CA MET A 46 -2.36 -15.43 -7.56
C MET A 46 -0.86 -15.15 -7.39
N GLU A 47 -0.21 -15.84 -6.46
CA GLU A 47 1.23 -15.71 -6.25
C GLU A 47 2.02 -16.18 -7.48
N GLN A 48 1.57 -17.26 -8.13
CA GLN A 48 2.13 -17.71 -9.41
C GLN A 48 1.96 -16.66 -10.50
N SER A 49 0.77 -16.05 -10.62
CA SER A 49 0.56 -14.94 -11.57
C SER A 49 1.46 -13.73 -11.27
N CYS A 50 1.71 -13.43 -10.00
CA CYS A 50 2.70 -12.40 -9.64
C CYS A 50 4.12 -12.77 -10.09
N ALA A 51 4.51 -14.03 -9.91
CA ALA A 51 5.82 -14.53 -10.35
C ALA A 51 5.98 -14.52 -11.88
N GLU A 52 4.91 -14.79 -12.64
CA GLU A 52 4.89 -14.68 -14.11
C GLU A 52 5.15 -13.24 -14.59
N LEU A 53 4.67 -12.24 -13.83
CA LEU A 53 4.99 -10.82 -14.05
C LEU A 53 6.42 -10.45 -13.61
N LYS A 54 7.22 -11.41 -13.15
CA LYS A 54 8.52 -11.21 -12.48
C LYS A 54 8.41 -10.26 -11.28
N GLY A 55 7.22 -10.18 -10.69
CA GLY A 55 6.92 -9.26 -9.61
C GLY A 55 7.20 -9.85 -8.23
N GLN A 56 7.22 -8.98 -7.24
CA GLN A 56 7.32 -9.35 -5.83
C GLN A 56 5.94 -9.26 -5.16
N VAL A 57 5.55 -10.29 -4.42
CA VAL A 57 4.34 -10.23 -3.60
C VAL A 57 4.57 -9.28 -2.43
N MET A 58 3.81 -8.20 -2.40
CA MET A 58 3.88 -7.15 -1.37
C MET A 58 2.91 -7.42 -0.22
N SER A 59 1.74 -7.94 -0.52
CA SER A 59 0.71 -8.22 0.48
C SER A 59 -0.19 -9.37 0.06
N ARG A 60 -0.73 -10.08 1.05
CA ARG A 60 -1.69 -11.17 0.92
C ARG A 60 -2.82 -10.91 1.91
N ASN A 61 -4.06 -11.01 1.45
CA ASN A 61 -5.23 -10.87 2.32
C ASN A 61 -6.33 -11.85 1.89
N ILE A 62 -7.19 -12.22 2.84
CA ILE A 62 -8.41 -12.97 2.59
C ILE A 62 -9.54 -12.22 3.27
N VAL A 63 -10.51 -11.77 2.49
CA VAL A 63 -11.73 -11.15 3.01
C VAL A 63 -12.79 -12.22 3.11
N GLN A 64 -13.30 -12.44 4.31
CA GLN A 64 -14.38 -13.39 4.58
C GLN A 64 -15.72 -12.70 4.31
N GLU A 65 -16.22 -12.86 3.09
CA GLU A 65 -17.60 -12.53 2.72
C GLU A 65 -18.40 -13.82 2.51
N GLU A 66 -19.62 -13.74 1.96
CA GLU A 66 -20.43 -14.92 1.61
C GLU A 66 -19.64 -15.94 0.75
N LEU A 67 -18.76 -15.44 -0.11
CA LEU A 67 -17.70 -16.21 -0.73
C LEU A 67 -16.35 -15.57 -0.36
N PRO A 68 -15.37 -16.33 0.16
CA PRO A 68 -14.10 -15.75 0.56
C PRO A 68 -13.37 -15.17 -0.66
N VAL A 69 -12.92 -13.92 -0.54
CA VAL A 69 -12.18 -13.21 -1.58
C VAL A 69 -10.71 -13.18 -1.22
N VAL A 70 -9.88 -13.78 -2.06
CA VAL A 70 -8.42 -13.70 -1.91
C VAL A 70 -7.93 -12.44 -2.63
N GLN A 71 -7.00 -11.74 -1.99
CA GLN A 71 -6.36 -10.55 -2.55
C GLN A 71 -4.83 -10.68 -2.45
N VAL A 72 -4.13 -10.38 -3.54
CA VAL A 72 -2.66 -10.32 -3.58
C VAL A 72 -2.24 -9.02 -4.26
N ILE A 73 -1.39 -8.25 -3.57
CA ILE A 73 -0.73 -7.08 -4.15
C ILE A 73 0.63 -7.53 -4.66
N CYS A 74 0.87 -7.36 -5.95
CA CYS A 74 2.10 -7.71 -6.64
C CYS A 74 2.78 -6.45 -7.14
N ARG A 75 4.09 -6.32 -6.95
CA ARG A 75 4.90 -5.23 -7.51
C ARG A 75 5.74 -5.76 -8.66
N PRO A 76 5.39 -5.48 -9.92
CA PRO A 76 6.23 -5.79 -11.06
C PRO A 76 7.56 -5.03 -11.01
N PRO A 77 8.59 -5.49 -11.73
CA PRO A 77 9.83 -4.74 -11.85
C PRO A 77 9.58 -3.42 -12.59
N VAL A 78 10.21 -2.35 -12.11
CA VAL A 78 10.15 -1.04 -12.80
C VAL A 78 10.73 -1.22 -14.19
N LYS A 79 9.90 -1.06 -15.22
CA LYS A 79 10.41 -0.94 -16.59
C LYS A 79 11.20 0.35 -16.63
N LYS A 80 12.53 0.27 -16.71
CA LYS A 80 13.36 1.44 -17.04
C LYS A 80 12.79 1.99 -18.35
N LYS A 81 12.26 3.22 -18.33
CA LYS A 81 12.02 3.94 -19.59
C LYS A 81 13.35 3.94 -20.35
N PRO A 82 13.36 3.71 -21.67
CA PRO A 82 14.52 4.08 -22.47
C PRO A 82 14.82 5.54 -22.15
N GLU A 83 16.06 5.83 -21.72
CA GLU A 83 16.55 7.20 -21.69
C GLU A 83 16.40 7.73 -23.12
N ALA A 84 15.65 8.82 -23.28
CA ALA A 84 15.54 9.46 -24.57
C ALA A 84 16.92 10.02 -24.90
N GLU A 85 17.58 9.44 -25.91
CA GLU A 85 18.75 10.03 -26.57
C GLU A 85 18.40 11.38 -27.22
#